data_AF-A0A143PMP6-F1
#
_entry.id   AF-A0A143PMP6-F1
#
_cell.length_a   1.000
_cell.length_b   1.000
_cell.length_c   1.000
_cell.angle_alpha   90.00
_cell.angle_beta   90.00
_cell.angle_gamma   90.00
#
_symmetry.space_group_name_H-M   'P 1'
#
loop_
_entity.id
_entity.type
_entity.pdbx_description
1 polymer ?
#
loop_
_entity_poly.entity_id
_entity_poly.type
_entity_poly.pdbx_seq_one_letter_code
_entity_poly.pdbx_strand_id
1 'polypeptide(L)'
;MKDLSQAGADAEITASPLATFASSWCRDGERVVSVRIDPATRDDLYVEHLRTGAGERLPVNTAGNDYQGVLSPDDRWLAYVTDASGRDEVWVASFPSGRVRKQVSTRGGVSPQWTSGGKEIAYISEGRWLTVRSFTGTDTTVTLGSPRPLFPAGTFVETTGLLTPSANSYVSAAGPRRFLAAVRMNDPRVPPIQLIVDWRALLPENDGPRESASMSPCDPRKQFRPTRWRPS
;
A
#
# COMPACT_ATOMS: atom_id res chain seq x y z
N MET A 1 2.55 18.04 -8.12
CA MET A 1 1.12 17.80 -7.83
C MET A 1 0.50 17.37 -9.15
N LYS A 2 0.06 16.10 -9.27
CA LYS A 2 -0.46 15.57 -10.54
C LYS A 2 -1.92 16.01 -10.70
N ASP A 3 -2.24 16.53 -11.87
CA ASP A 3 -3.56 17.03 -12.27
C ASP A 3 -4.55 15.85 -12.35
N LEU A 4 -5.71 16.00 -11.67
CA LEU A 4 -6.77 14.98 -11.57
C LEU A 4 -7.74 15.00 -12.76
N SER A 5 -7.52 15.89 -13.74
CA SER A 5 -8.35 15.98 -14.96
C SER A 5 -8.08 14.90 -16.00
N GLN A 6 -7.05 14.06 -15.80
CA GLN A 6 -6.73 12.91 -16.67
C GLN A 6 -7.04 11.56 -15.99
N ALA A 7 -8.19 11.44 -15.34
CA ALA A 7 -8.71 10.12 -15.01
C ALA A 7 -9.03 9.40 -16.34
N GLY A 8 -8.11 8.54 -16.79
CA GLY A 8 -8.33 7.66 -17.95
C GLY A 8 -9.48 6.69 -17.67
N ALA A 9 -10.06 6.13 -18.72
CA ALA A 9 -11.07 5.08 -18.58
C ALA A 9 -10.50 3.90 -17.76
N ASP A 10 -11.33 3.33 -16.88
CA ASP A 10 -10.99 2.12 -16.14
C ASP A 10 -10.61 1.02 -17.15
N ALA A 11 -9.40 0.48 -17.02
CA ALA A 11 -8.88 -0.57 -17.87
C ALA A 11 -8.58 -1.81 -17.03
N GLU A 12 -9.02 -2.97 -17.52
CA GLU A 12 -8.68 -4.26 -16.90
C GLU A 12 -7.17 -4.51 -17.00
N ILE A 13 -6.57 -4.84 -15.87
CA ILE A 13 -5.11 -4.90 -15.71
C ILE A 13 -4.57 -6.33 -15.89
N THR A 14 -5.36 -7.35 -15.60
CA THR A 14 -4.95 -8.77 -15.70
C THR A 14 -5.94 -9.52 -16.56
N ALA A 15 -5.46 -10.42 -17.42
CA ALA A 15 -6.32 -11.28 -18.24
C ALA A 15 -6.77 -12.56 -17.50
N SER A 16 -6.47 -12.68 -16.19
CA SER A 16 -6.81 -13.87 -15.42
C SER A 16 -8.31 -13.96 -15.15
N PRO A 17 -8.96 -15.12 -15.38
CA PRO A 17 -10.34 -15.33 -14.97
C PRO A 17 -10.49 -15.56 -13.46
N LEU A 18 -9.37 -15.66 -12.72
CA LEU A 18 -9.35 -15.90 -11.28
C LEU A 18 -9.37 -14.59 -10.50
N ALA A 19 -9.97 -14.62 -9.31
CA ALA A 19 -9.99 -13.48 -8.40
C ALA A 19 -8.55 -13.08 -8.04
N THR A 20 -8.19 -11.85 -8.42
CA THR A 20 -6.82 -11.33 -8.32
C THR A 20 -6.84 -10.01 -7.54
N PHE A 21 -6.01 -9.93 -6.50
CA PHE A 21 -5.94 -8.81 -5.56
C PHE A 21 -4.54 -8.21 -5.59
N ALA A 22 -4.40 -6.97 -6.07
CA ALA A 22 -3.13 -6.26 -6.02
C ALA A 22 -2.67 -6.05 -4.56
N SER A 23 -1.38 -6.20 -4.29
CA SER A 23 -0.79 -6.06 -2.95
C SER A 23 0.34 -5.05 -2.87
N SER A 24 1.27 -5.03 -3.85
CA SER A 24 2.44 -4.15 -3.81
C SER A 24 2.90 -3.75 -5.20
N TRP A 25 3.13 -2.46 -5.42
CA TRP A 25 3.69 -1.96 -6.66
C TRP A 25 5.20 -2.20 -6.72
N CYS A 26 5.70 -2.58 -7.89
CA CYS A 26 7.11 -2.44 -8.22
C CYS A 26 7.42 -0.95 -8.45
N ARG A 27 8.66 -0.54 -8.18
CA ARG A 27 9.10 0.85 -8.33
C ARG A 27 9.11 1.33 -9.79
N ASP A 28 9.17 0.42 -10.75
CA ASP A 28 9.06 0.74 -12.17
C ASP A 28 7.67 1.29 -12.57
N GLY A 29 6.64 1.08 -11.75
CA GLY A 29 5.27 1.49 -12.05
C GLY A 29 4.60 0.69 -13.17
N GLU A 30 5.22 -0.38 -13.64
CA GLU A 30 4.71 -1.25 -14.71
C GLU A 30 4.34 -2.64 -14.22
N ARG A 31 4.76 -3.00 -13.01
CA ARG A 31 4.48 -4.29 -12.38
C ARG A 31 3.82 -4.15 -11.01
N VAL A 32 2.99 -5.12 -10.67
CA VAL A 32 2.36 -5.23 -9.36
C VAL A 32 2.43 -6.67 -8.86
N VAL A 33 2.82 -6.85 -7.60
CA VAL A 33 2.62 -8.12 -6.89
C VAL A 33 1.13 -8.25 -6.58
N SER A 34 0.57 -9.41 -6.87
CA SER A 34 -0.83 -9.73 -6.62
C SER A 34 -0.95 -11.05 -5.88
N VAL A 35 -2.11 -11.25 -5.25
CA VAL A 35 -2.56 -12.54 -4.76
C VAL A 35 -3.69 -13.04 -5.65
N ARG A 36 -3.58 -14.26 -6.14
CA ARG A 36 -4.61 -14.90 -6.94
C ARG A 36 -5.19 -16.08 -6.17
N ILE A 37 -6.51 -16.14 -6.09
CA ILE A 37 -7.21 -17.26 -5.43
C ILE A 37 -7.42 -18.35 -6.48
N ASP A 38 -6.72 -19.47 -6.32
CA ASP A 38 -6.84 -20.64 -7.21
C ASP A 38 -7.39 -21.85 -6.43
N PRO A 39 -8.54 -22.42 -6.85
CA PRO A 39 -9.09 -23.63 -6.22
C PRO A 39 -8.16 -24.85 -6.26
N ALA A 40 -7.22 -24.91 -7.20
CA ALA A 40 -6.30 -26.03 -7.38
C ALA A 40 -5.04 -25.91 -6.50
N THR A 41 -4.54 -24.70 -6.27
CA THR A 41 -3.25 -24.47 -5.59
C THR A 41 -3.31 -23.69 -4.29
N ARG A 42 -4.44 -23.01 -3.97
CA ARG A 42 -4.64 -22.03 -2.87
C ARG A 42 -4.42 -20.58 -3.32
N ASP A 43 -4.32 -19.67 -2.34
CA ASP A 43 -3.86 -18.30 -2.56
C ASP A 43 -2.39 -18.33 -2.99
N ASP A 44 -2.10 -17.73 -4.13
CA ASP A 44 -0.77 -17.72 -4.72
C ASP A 44 -0.32 -16.30 -5.04
N LEU A 45 0.96 -16.01 -4.82
CA LEU A 45 1.57 -14.75 -5.21
C LEU A 45 1.99 -14.75 -6.68
N TYR A 46 1.65 -13.69 -7.38
CA TYR A 46 2.01 -13.42 -8.77
C TYR A 46 2.70 -12.06 -8.91
N VAL A 47 3.40 -11.86 -10.02
CA VAL A 47 3.76 -10.54 -10.53
C VAL A 47 3.01 -10.30 -11.84
N GLU A 48 2.15 -9.28 -11.85
CA GLU A 48 1.36 -8.87 -13.01
C GLU A 48 2.07 -7.73 -13.74
N HIS A 49 2.07 -7.77 -15.07
CA HIS A 49 2.59 -6.74 -15.96
C HIS A 49 1.44 -5.91 -16.52
N LEU A 50 1.33 -4.66 -16.09
CA LEU A 50 0.14 -3.83 -16.34
C LEU A 50 -0.07 -3.51 -17.83
N ARG A 51 1.02 -3.43 -18.62
CA ARG A 51 0.93 -3.13 -20.05
C ARG A 51 0.50 -4.32 -20.90
N THR A 52 0.85 -5.54 -20.50
CA THR A 52 0.63 -6.76 -21.29
C THR A 52 -0.51 -7.60 -20.74
N GLY A 53 -0.94 -7.37 -19.50
CA GLY A 53 -1.89 -8.20 -18.77
C GLY A 53 -1.33 -9.58 -18.39
N ALA A 54 -0.02 -9.81 -18.57
CA ALA A 54 0.62 -11.07 -18.26
C ALA A 54 0.93 -11.19 -16.76
N GLY A 55 0.62 -12.34 -16.16
CA GLY A 55 0.93 -12.65 -14.77
C GLY A 55 1.85 -13.86 -14.66
N GLU A 56 2.95 -13.71 -13.91
CA GLU A 56 3.90 -14.79 -13.61
C GLU A 56 3.74 -15.25 -12.16
N ARG A 57 3.58 -16.56 -11.93
CA ARG A 57 3.50 -17.14 -10.58
C ARG A 57 4.87 -17.08 -9.93
N LEU A 58 4.98 -16.47 -8.75
CA LEU A 58 6.27 -16.29 -8.09
C LEU A 58 6.81 -17.62 -7.52
N PRO A 59 8.14 -17.88 -7.62
CA PRO A 59 8.79 -19.09 -7.09
C PRO A 59 8.99 -19.04 -5.56
N VAL A 60 8.04 -18.43 -4.84
CA VAL A 60 7.99 -18.37 -3.37
C VAL A 60 6.80 -19.13 -2.80
N ASN A 61 5.80 -19.40 -3.65
CA ASN A 61 4.59 -20.09 -3.26
C ASN A 61 4.88 -21.53 -2.81
N THR A 62 4.06 -21.99 -1.89
CA THR A 62 4.17 -23.22 -1.14
C THR A 62 2.97 -24.13 -1.46
N ALA A 63 2.68 -25.10 -0.59
CA ALA A 63 1.45 -25.88 -0.63
C ALA A 63 0.33 -25.28 0.26
N GLY A 64 0.65 -24.21 1.00
CA GLY A 64 -0.29 -23.45 1.83
C GLY A 64 -0.88 -22.26 1.07
N ASN A 65 -1.57 -21.39 1.79
CA ASN A 65 -1.98 -20.07 1.29
C ASN A 65 -0.79 -19.12 1.39
N ASP A 66 -0.41 -18.48 0.28
CA ASP A 66 0.66 -17.49 0.19
C ASP A 66 0.10 -16.12 -0.22
N TYR A 67 0.22 -15.12 0.65
CA TYR A 67 -0.54 -13.89 0.52
C TYR A 67 0.14 -12.69 1.20
N GLN A 68 -0.50 -11.51 1.18
CA GLN A 68 0.02 -10.26 1.77
C GLN A 68 1.43 -9.86 1.31
N GLY A 69 1.79 -10.14 0.06
CA GLY A 69 3.11 -9.83 -0.50
C GLY A 69 3.41 -8.32 -0.55
N VAL A 70 4.52 -7.90 0.04
CA VAL A 70 5.02 -6.51 0.04
C VAL A 70 6.50 -6.44 -0.35
N LEU A 71 6.81 -5.62 -1.37
CA LEU A 71 8.17 -5.41 -1.84
C LEU A 71 8.95 -4.47 -0.92
N SER A 72 10.25 -4.73 -0.80
CA SER A 72 11.19 -3.81 -0.19
C SER A 72 11.30 -2.52 -1.02
N PRO A 73 11.70 -1.38 -0.44
CA PRO A 73 11.82 -0.12 -1.17
C PRO A 73 12.76 -0.14 -2.39
N ASP A 74 13.63 -1.15 -2.48
CA ASP A 74 14.58 -1.39 -3.56
C ASP A 74 14.16 -2.51 -4.52
N ASP A 75 12.95 -3.07 -4.38
CA ASP A 75 12.41 -4.21 -5.15
C ASP A 75 13.24 -5.49 -5.09
N ARG A 76 14.21 -5.61 -4.17
CA ARG A 76 15.07 -6.81 -4.08
C ARG A 76 14.49 -7.94 -3.23
N TRP A 77 13.55 -7.62 -2.35
CA TRP A 77 13.00 -8.56 -1.38
C TRP A 77 11.48 -8.46 -1.33
N LEU A 78 10.85 -9.61 -1.19
CA LEU A 78 9.43 -9.75 -0.95
C LEU A 78 9.24 -10.27 0.47
N ALA A 79 8.54 -9.51 1.32
CA ALA A 79 7.99 -10.05 2.55
C ALA A 79 6.56 -10.51 2.27
N TYR A 80 6.16 -11.65 2.81
CA TYR A 80 4.86 -12.26 2.55
C TYR A 80 4.43 -13.15 3.72
N VAL A 81 3.17 -13.57 3.71
CA VAL A 81 2.63 -14.52 4.69
C VAL A 81 2.40 -15.86 4.02
N THR A 82 2.72 -16.93 4.74
CA THR A 82 2.36 -18.30 4.35
C THR A 82 1.88 -19.08 5.56
N ASP A 83 0.89 -19.96 5.35
CA ASP A 83 0.41 -20.90 6.38
C ASP A 83 1.00 -22.31 6.27
N ALA A 84 2.00 -22.51 5.40
CA ALA A 84 2.59 -23.83 5.10
C ALA A 84 3.18 -24.57 6.31
N SER A 85 3.47 -23.86 7.41
CA SER A 85 3.92 -24.45 8.69
C SER A 85 2.77 -24.86 9.62
N GLY A 86 1.52 -24.72 9.16
CA GLY A 86 0.29 -24.97 9.93
C GLY A 86 -0.24 -23.75 10.68
N ARG A 87 0.35 -22.56 10.46
CA ARG A 87 -0.12 -21.26 10.95
C ARG A 87 0.44 -20.14 10.09
N ASP A 88 -0.22 -18.99 10.08
CA ASP A 88 0.28 -17.80 9.39
C ASP A 88 1.63 -17.38 9.93
N GLU A 89 2.64 -17.32 9.06
CA GLU A 89 3.96 -16.81 9.39
C GLU A 89 4.45 -15.86 8.31
N VAL A 90 5.14 -14.80 8.75
CA VAL A 90 5.84 -13.90 7.86
C VAL A 90 7.14 -14.53 7.40
N TRP A 91 7.37 -14.49 6.10
CA TRP A 91 8.60 -14.88 5.43
C TRP A 91 9.14 -13.73 4.61
N VAL A 92 10.44 -13.81 4.28
CA VAL A 92 11.09 -12.91 3.34
C VAL A 92 11.85 -13.73 2.31
N ALA A 93 11.76 -13.35 1.04
CA ALA A 93 12.45 -14.00 -0.06
C ALA A 93 13.04 -12.98 -1.06
N SER A 94 14.12 -13.36 -1.75
CA SER A 94 14.70 -12.54 -2.82
C SER A 94 13.71 -12.43 -3.98
N PHE A 95 13.46 -11.23 -4.48
CA PHE A 95 12.50 -10.98 -5.55
C PHE A 95 13.21 -10.72 -6.90
N PRO A 96 12.68 -11.21 -8.04
CA PRO A 96 11.55 -12.15 -8.16
C PRO A 96 11.97 -13.62 -8.00
N SER A 97 13.26 -13.90 -7.79
CA SER A 97 13.83 -15.24 -7.97
C SER A 97 13.42 -16.29 -6.93
N GLY A 98 12.99 -15.88 -5.74
CA GLY A 98 12.66 -16.75 -4.61
C GLY A 98 13.81 -17.58 -4.03
N ARG A 99 15.04 -17.44 -4.55
CA ARG A 99 16.17 -18.34 -4.27
C ARG A 99 16.66 -18.26 -2.82
N VAL A 100 16.72 -17.06 -2.26
CA VAL A 100 17.07 -16.85 -0.85
C VAL A 100 15.80 -16.61 -0.09
N ARG A 101 15.53 -17.42 0.94
CA ARG A 101 14.33 -17.30 1.78
C ARG A 101 14.65 -17.44 3.26
N LYS A 102 13.93 -16.71 4.10
CA LYS A 102 14.07 -16.79 5.55
C LYS A 102 12.73 -16.53 6.23
N GLN A 103 12.41 -17.36 7.21
CA GLN A 103 11.27 -17.15 8.09
C GLN A 103 11.52 -15.94 9.01
N VAL A 104 10.60 -14.99 9.01
CA VAL A 104 10.65 -13.74 9.79
C VAL A 104 9.94 -13.90 11.14
N SER A 105 8.84 -14.64 11.21
CA SER A 105 8.14 -14.93 12.47
C SER A 105 8.05 -16.42 12.74
N THR A 106 8.26 -16.85 13.99
CA THR A 106 8.25 -18.26 14.41
C THR A 106 7.12 -18.63 15.37
N ARG A 107 6.27 -17.66 15.72
CA ARG A 107 5.15 -17.82 16.66
C ARG A 107 3.91 -17.12 16.11
N GLY A 108 3.65 -17.28 14.82
CA GLY A 108 2.59 -16.55 14.14
C GLY A 108 2.99 -15.13 13.70
N GLY A 109 2.43 -14.69 12.58
CA GLY A 109 2.54 -13.31 12.14
C GLY A 109 1.83 -13.02 10.83
N VAL A 110 1.28 -11.81 10.72
CA VAL A 110 0.58 -11.30 9.53
C VAL A 110 0.89 -9.83 9.29
N SER A 111 0.37 -9.29 8.18
CA SER A 111 0.51 -7.88 7.77
C SER A 111 1.97 -7.38 7.77
N PRO A 112 2.86 -8.02 6.99
CA PRO A 112 4.23 -7.56 6.85
C PRO A 112 4.27 -6.17 6.20
N GLN A 113 5.21 -5.34 6.65
CA GLN A 113 5.52 -4.04 6.05
C GLN A 113 7.02 -3.78 6.15
N TRP A 114 7.60 -3.25 5.07
CA TRP A 114 8.96 -2.72 5.12
C TRP A 114 8.95 -1.33 5.74
N THR A 115 9.92 -1.07 6.61
CA THR A 115 10.22 0.31 6.99
C THR A 115 10.82 1.09 5.82
N SER A 116 10.65 2.42 5.82
CA SER A 116 11.09 3.31 4.74
C SER A 116 12.56 3.14 4.30
N GLY A 117 13.44 2.68 5.19
CA GLY A 117 14.85 2.42 4.90
C GLY A 117 15.17 1.01 4.41
N GLY A 118 14.20 0.10 4.34
CA GLY A 118 14.42 -1.32 3.96
C GLY A 118 15.24 -2.14 4.97
N LYS A 119 15.51 -1.59 6.17
CA LYS A 119 16.38 -2.19 7.19
C LYS A 119 15.64 -2.87 8.33
N GLU A 120 14.32 -2.71 8.40
CA GLU A 120 13.47 -3.39 9.37
C GLU A 120 12.20 -3.87 8.66
N ILE A 121 11.74 -5.07 9.04
CA ILE A 121 10.44 -5.63 8.68
C ILE A 121 9.54 -5.50 9.91
N ALA A 122 8.42 -4.81 9.77
CA ALA A 122 7.35 -4.75 10.73
C ALA A 122 6.29 -5.81 10.40
N TYR A 123 5.64 -6.37 11.42
CA TYR A 123 4.52 -7.29 11.27
C TYR A 123 3.66 -7.32 12.54
N ILE A 124 2.44 -7.84 12.42
CA ILE A 124 1.58 -8.14 13.56
C ILE A 124 1.88 -9.56 14.02
N SER A 125 2.46 -9.71 15.21
CA SER A 125 2.73 -11.02 15.80
C SER A 125 1.48 -11.60 16.48
N GLU A 126 1.59 -12.85 16.94
CA GLU A 126 0.69 -13.42 17.93
C GLU A 126 0.47 -12.46 19.12
N GLY A 127 -0.75 -12.49 19.67
CA GLY A 127 -1.19 -11.53 20.69
C GLY A 127 -1.50 -10.13 20.13
N ARG A 128 -1.48 -9.94 18.81
CA ARG A 128 -1.72 -8.67 18.10
C ARG A 128 -0.76 -7.58 18.55
N TRP A 129 0.54 -7.84 18.52
CA TRP A 129 1.55 -6.81 18.75
C TRP A 129 2.18 -6.39 17.43
N LEU A 130 2.29 -5.08 17.21
CA LEU A 130 3.18 -4.59 16.17
C LEU A 130 4.62 -4.87 16.61
N THR A 131 5.32 -5.68 15.84
CA THR A 131 6.67 -6.16 16.13
C THR A 131 7.58 -5.84 14.96
N VAL A 132 8.83 -5.48 15.24
CA VAL A 132 9.85 -5.23 14.21
C VAL A 132 11.06 -6.13 14.37
N ARG A 133 11.68 -6.49 13.25
CA ARG A 133 12.99 -7.15 13.20
C ARG A 133 13.91 -6.37 12.27
N SER A 134 15.17 -6.22 12.66
CA SER A 134 16.19 -5.73 11.73
C SER A 134 16.40 -6.75 10.61
N PHE A 135 16.65 -6.26 9.41
CA PHE A 135 16.84 -7.04 8.20
C PHE A 135 18.10 -6.60 7.48
N THR A 136 18.92 -7.59 7.10
CA THR A 136 20.01 -7.43 6.14
C THR A 136 19.96 -8.59 5.16
N GLY A 137 19.88 -8.29 3.87
CA GLY A 137 19.84 -9.29 2.80
C GLY A 137 20.96 -9.09 1.79
N THR A 138 21.51 -10.20 1.31
CA THR A 138 22.44 -10.29 0.18
C THR A 138 21.93 -11.35 -0.81
N ASP A 139 22.58 -11.50 -1.96
CA ASP A 139 22.15 -12.47 -2.99
C ASP A 139 22.21 -13.94 -2.54
N THR A 140 22.83 -14.23 -1.39
CA THR A 140 22.98 -15.60 -0.87
C THR A 140 22.50 -15.77 0.56
N THR A 141 22.38 -14.70 1.34
CA THR A 141 22.08 -14.79 2.78
C THR A 141 21.12 -13.71 3.26
N VAL A 142 20.29 -14.08 4.24
CA VAL A 142 19.42 -13.15 4.99
C VAL A 142 19.75 -13.28 6.47
N THR A 143 19.99 -12.15 7.11
CA THR A 143 20.18 -12.02 8.55
C THR A 143 19.03 -11.21 9.14
N LEU A 144 18.47 -11.72 10.24
CA LEU A 144 17.38 -11.09 10.97
C LEU A 144 17.78 -10.89 12.43
N GLY A 145 17.55 -9.69 12.98
CA GLY A 145 17.76 -9.43 14.41
C GLY A 145 16.68 -10.07 15.28
N SER A 146 16.78 -9.93 16.61
CA SER A 146 15.74 -10.40 17.53
C SER A 146 14.41 -9.64 17.32
N PRO A 147 13.25 -10.31 17.43
CA PRO A 147 11.94 -9.64 17.44
C PRO A 147 11.86 -8.60 18.56
N ARG A 148 11.44 -7.38 18.20
CA ARG A 148 11.23 -6.29 19.14
C ARG A 148 9.78 -5.81 19.07
N PRO A 149 8.93 -6.19 20.03
CA PRO A 149 7.57 -5.66 20.15
C PRO A 149 7.61 -4.14 20.32
N LEU A 150 6.67 -3.43 19.71
CA LEU A 150 6.51 -1.98 19.82
C LEU A 150 5.31 -1.61 20.67
N PHE A 151 4.11 -2.01 20.25
CA PHE A 151 2.85 -1.71 20.95
C PHE A 151 1.71 -2.65 20.51
N PRO A 152 0.64 -2.79 21.32
CA PRO A 152 -0.54 -3.55 20.95
C PRO A 152 -1.24 -2.96 19.72
N ALA A 153 -1.64 -3.83 18.80
CA ALA A 153 -2.30 -3.53 17.53
C ALA A 153 -3.79 -3.91 17.50
N GLY A 154 -4.33 -4.39 18.62
CA GLY A 154 -5.70 -4.89 18.70
C GLY A 154 -6.79 -3.88 18.32
N THR A 155 -6.49 -2.57 18.35
CA THR A 155 -7.41 -1.48 18.00
C THR A 155 -7.54 -1.21 16.50
N PHE A 156 -6.60 -1.69 15.67
CA PHE A 156 -6.60 -1.45 14.22
C PHE A 156 -6.42 -2.71 13.37
N VAL A 157 -6.22 -3.88 13.99
CA VAL A 157 -6.28 -5.16 13.29
C VAL A 157 -7.73 -5.62 13.27
N GLU A 158 -8.40 -5.48 12.12
CA GLU A 158 -9.80 -5.87 11.96
C GLU A 158 -9.96 -7.39 12.08
N THR A 159 -10.95 -7.82 12.86
CA THR A 159 -11.40 -9.23 12.95
C THR A 159 -12.58 -9.55 12.04
N THR A 160 -13.12 -8.54 11.36
CA THR A 160 -14.40 -8.62 10.65
C THR A 160 -14.20 -9.02 9.19
N GLY A 161 -13.89 -10.30 8.96
CA GLY A 161 -14.36 -11.14 7.84
C GLY A 161 -14.12 -10.73 6.38
N LEU A 162 -13.71 -9.51 6.07
CA LEU A 162 -13.35 -9.03 4.73
C LEU A 162 -11.83 -9.03 4.57
N LEU A 163 -11.17 -10.11 4.99
CA LEU A 163 -9.75 -10.29 4.74
C LEU A 163 -9.56 -10.52 3.24
N THR A 164 -9.35 -9.44 2.49
CA THR A 164 -8.81 -9.59 1.14
C THR A 164 -7.39 -10.15 1.28
N PRO A 165 -6.98 -11.17 0.50
CA PRO A 165 -5.66 -11.78 0.64
C PRO A 165 -4.47 -10.80 0.55
N SER A 166 -4.69 -9.59 0.01
CA SER A 166 -3.68 -8.52 -0.03
C SER A 166 -3.74 -7.49 1.11
N ALA A 167 -4.75 -7.52 1.99
CA ALA A 167 -4.97 -6.44 2.98
C ALA A 167 -3.91 -6.46 4.09
N ASN A 168 -3.12 -5.40 4.19
CA ASN A 168 -2.30 -5.11 5.36
C ASN A 168 -3.05 -4.15 6.30
N SER A 169 -3.03 -4.42 7.60
CA SER A 169 -3.78 -3.61 8.60
C SER A 169 -3.21 -2.20 8.82
N TYR A 170 -2.01 -1.93 8.32
CA TYR A 170 -1.29 -0.66 8.49
C TYR A 170 -0.24 -0.52 7.38
N VAL A 171 0.29 0.68 7.23
CA VAL A 171 1.45 0.97 6.36
C VAL A 171 2.57 1.63 7.16
N SER A 172 3.83 1.36 6.79
CA SER A 172 4.94 2.16 7.31
C SER A 172 4.95 3.51 6.62
N ALA A 173 4.95 4.59 7.40
CA ALA A 173 4.99 5.95 6.88
C ALA A 173 6.44 6.43 6.71
N ALA A 174 6.62 7.43 5.86
CA ALA A 174 7.93 8.06 5.64
C ALA A 174 8.53 8.59 6.95
N GLY A 175 9.84 8.45 7.08
CA GLY A 175 10.59 8.80 8.28
C GLY A 175 10.79 7.62 9.25
N PRO A 176 11.43 7.87 10.40
CA PRO A 176 11.83 6.82 11.32
C PRO A 176 10.61 6.28 12.10
N ARG A 177 10.31 4.99 11.90
CA ARG A 177 9.39 4.19 12.75
C ARG A 177 8.01 4.82 12.95
N ARG A 178 7.45 5.39 11.89
CA ARG A 178 6.06 5.87 11.85
C ARG A 178 5.19 4.84 11.15
N PHE A 179 3.98 4.66 11.67
CA PHE A 179 3.00 3.73 11.12
C PHE A 179 1.66 4.46 11.02
N LEU A 180 0.96 4.24 9.91
CA LEU A 180 -0.40 4.72 9.70
C LEU A 180 -1.33 3.51 9.69
N ALA A 181 -2.37 3.54 10.50
CA ALA A 181 -3.38 2.50 10.57
C ALA A 181 -4.77 3.14 10.64
N ALA A 182 -5.75 2.52 10.00
CA ALA A 182 -7.15 2.90 10.15
C ALA A 182 -7.67 2.31 11.46
N VAL A 183 -8.04 3.17 12.41
CA VAL A 183 -8.68 2.76 13.66
C VAL A 183 -10.18 2.96 13.53
N ARG A 184 -10.99 1.95 13.85
CA ARG A 184 -12.43 2.16 13.97
C ARG A 184 -12.68 3.05 15.19
N MET A 185 -13.19 4.26 14.95
CA MET A 185 -13.79 5.05 16.01
C MET A 185 -15.20 4.51 16.25
N ASN A 186 -15.37 3.68 17.27
CA ASN A 186 -16.70 3.41 17.85
C ASN A 186 -17.09 4.61 18.72
N ASP A 187 -17.36 5.77 18.12
CA ASP A 187 -18.00 6.88 18.81
C ASP A 187 -19.43 7.05 18.27
N PRO A 188 -20.46 6.71 19.06
CA PRO A 188 -21.87 6.86 18.65
C PRO A 188 -22.30 8.32 18.45
N ARG A 189 -21.43 9.30 18.74
CA ARG A 189 -21.66 10.73 18.52
C ARG A 189 -21.01 11.24 17.23
N VAL A 190 -20.31 10.41 16.47
CA VAL A 190 -19.82 10.81 15.15
C VAL A 190 -21.04 10.93 14.22
N PRO A 191 -21.37 12.14 13.74
CA PRO A 191 -22.49 12.29 12.81
C PRO A 191 -22.20 11.43 11.57
N PRO A 192 -23.23 10.78 10.99
CA PRO A 192 -23.04 9.93 9.81
C PRO A 192 -22.38 10.72 8.69
N ILE A 193 -21.47 10.07 7.94
CA ILE A 193 -20.91 10.65 6.72
C ILE A 193 -22.07 10.87 5.75
N GLN A 194 -22.39 12.13 5.46
CA GLN A 194 -23.31 12.47 4.37
C GLN A 194 -22.51 12.57 3.08
N LEU A 195 -22.77 11.65 2.16
CA LEU A 195 -22.25 11.70 0.81
C LEU A 195 -23.20 12.53 -0.05
N ILE A 196 -22.74 13.71 -0.48
CA ILE A 196 -23.43 14.49 -1.51
C ILE A 196 -22.82 14.12 -2.87
N VAL A 197 -23.55 13.31 -3.63
CA VAL A 197 -23.28 13.11 -5.06
C VAL A 197 -23.96 14.21 -5.86
N ASP A 198 -23.43 14.54 -7.05
CA ASP A 198 -23.94 15.61 -7.91
C ASP A 198 -24.06 17.00 -7.24
N TRP A 199 -23.13 17.34 -6.35
CA TRP A 199 -23.11 18.62 -5.64
C TRP A 199 -23.18 19.86 -6.55
N ARG A 200 -22.80 19.74 -7.83
CA ARG A 200 -22.94 20.82 -8.83
C ARG A 200 -24.41 21.16 -9.14
N ALA A 201 -25.33 20.21 -9.06
CA ALA A 201 -26.77 20.45 -9.22
C ALA A 201 -27.39 21.15 -8.00
N LEU A 202 -26.66 21.21 -6.88
CA LEU A 202 -27.07 21.91 -5.66
C LEU A 202 -26.53 23.34 -5.59
N LEU A 203 -25.72 23.74 -6.58
CA LEU A 203 -25.33 25.14 -6.71
C LEU A 203 -26.54 25.91 -7.27
N PRO A 204 -26.94 27.04 -6.64
CA PRO A 204 -27.94 27.90 -7.24
C PRO A 204 -27.44 28.35 -8.63
N GLU A 205 -28.31 28.30 -9.63
CA GLU A 205 -28.04 28.92 -10.92
C GLU A 205 -27.72 30.39 -10.67
N ASN A 206 -26.48 30.77 -10.99
CA ASN A 206 -26.04 32.14 -10.81
C ASN A 206 -26.60 32.97 -11.98
N ASP A 207 -27.88 33.31 -11.91
CA ASP A 207 -28.58 34.22 -12.83
C ASP A 207 -28.23 35.69 -12.56
N GLY A 208 -26.94 35.95 -12.32
CA GLY A 208 -26.38 37.30 -12.31
C GLY A 208 -26.05 37.74 -13.75
N PRO A 209 -26.27 39.01 -14.11
CA PRO A 209 -26.00 39.48 -15.47
C PRO A 209 -24.53 39.27 -15.82
N ARG A 210 -24.28 38.64 -16.98
CA ARG A 210 -22.94 38.52 -17.56
C ARG A 210 -22.45 39.92 -17.92
N GLU A 211 -21.67 40.54 -17.03
CA GLU A 211 -20.86 41.69 -17.42
C GLU A 211 -19.84 41.23 -18.47
N SER A 212 -20.03 41.65 -19.71
CA SER A 212 -19.02 41.54 -20.76
C SER A 212 -17.85 42.46 -20.41
N ALA A 213 -16.88 41.95 -19.68
CA ALA A 213 -15.59 42.59 -19.52
C ALA A 213 -14.86 42.59 -20.87
N SER A 214 -14.95 43.70 -21.60
CA SER A 214 -14.07 43.95 -22.75
C SER A 214 -12.64 44.12 -22.24
N MET A 215 -11.77 43.17 -22.53
CA MET A 215 -10.32 43.30 -22.32
C MET A 215 -9.78 44.46 -23.17
N SER A 216 -9.30 45.52 -22.51
CA SER A 216 -8.40 46.49 -23.13
C SER A 216 -6.98 45.88 -23.20
N PRO A 217 -6.20 46.09 -24.28
CA PRO A 217 -4.86 45.52 -24.37
C PRO A 217 -3.88 46.19 -23.38
N CYS A 218 -3.00 45.39 -22.78
CA CYS A 218 -1.94 45.81 -21.86
C CYS A 218 -1.01 46.90 -22.46
N ASP A 219 -0.81 47.98 -21.71
CA ASP A 219 0.30 48.94 -21.89
C ASP A 219 1.58 48.40 -21.22
N PRO A 220 2.69 48.18 -21.96
CA PRO A 220 3.89 47.52 -21.43
C PRO A 220 4.83 48.42 -20.60
N ARG A 221 4.43 49.61 -20.11
CA ARG A 221 5.36 50.56 -19.45
C ARG A 221 5.16 50.85 -17.96
N LYS A 222 4.78 49.87 -17.14
CA LYS A 222 4.88 50.04 -15.66
C LYS A 222 5.73 48.95 -15.02
N GLN A 223 7.01 49.28 -14.84
CA GLN A 223 7.98 48.51 -14.07
C GLN A 223 7.59 48.49 -12.59
N PHE A 224 7.56 47.30 -11.99
CA PHE A 224 7.41 47.08 -10.55
C PHE A 224 8.72 47.42 -9.81
N ARG A 225 8.64 48.18 -8.71
CA ARG A 225 9.69 48.26 -7.70
C ARG A 225 9.27 47.47 -6.46
N PRO A 226 10.12 46.60 -5.87
CA PRO A 226 9.75 45.84 -4.68
C PRO A 226 10.03 46.66 -3.41
N THR A 227 9.04 46.75 -2.53
CA THR A 227 9.20 47.36 -1.19
C THR A 227 9.54 46.29 -0.15
N ARG A 228 10.60 46.55 0.64
CA ARG A 228 11.09 45.70 1.74
C ARG A 228 10.10 45.63 2.92
N TRP A 229 10.02 44.46 3.55
CA TRP A 229 9.28 44.18 4.78
C TRP A 229 10.17 44.40 6.02
N ARG A 230 9.60 44.89 7.14
CA ARG A 230 10.22 44.89 8.48
C ARG A 230 9.23 44.28 9.48
N PRO A 231 9.67 43.41 10.41
CA PRO A 231 8.82 42.89 11.47
C PRO A 231 8.81 43.81 12.70
N SER A 232 7.70 43.77 13.44
CA SER A 232 7.59 44.14 14.86
C SER A 232 7.84 42.92 15.74
#